data_AF-A0A4Y2SYK3-F1
#
_entry.id   AF-A0A4Y2SYK3-F1
#
_cell.length_a   1.000
_cell.length_b   1.000
_cell.length_c   1.000
_cell.angle_alpha   90.00
_cell.angle_beta   90.00
_cell.angle_gamma   90.00
#
_symmetry.space_group_name_H-M   'P 1'
#
loop_
_entity.id
_entity.type
_entity.pdbx_description
1 polymer ?
#
loop_
_entity_poly.entity_id
_entity_poly.type
_entity_poly.pdbx_seq_one_letter_code
_entity_poly.pdbx_strand_id
1 'polypeptide(L)'
;MVAIKIQTSSFPLTIISAYTSPAQNVHTTLQEIQEFISSLPEEKIIIRADLNGHNTLCGYTSNDNRGKDIMDFILANNLNIINKPDALPTI
;
A
#
# COMPACT_ATOMS: atom_id res chain seq x y z
N MET A 1 5.30 7.83 -6.66
CA MET A 1 5.48 7.50 -5.23
C MET A 1 6.41 8.53 -4.55
N VAL A 2 6.27 8.77 -3.25
CA VAL A 2 7.25 9.49 -2.42
C VAL A 2 7.57 8.63 -1.20
N ALA A 3 8.84 8.53 -0.81
CA ALA A 3 9.26 7.80 0.38
C ALA A 3 10.13 8.68 1.29
N ILE A 4 9.93 8.56 2.59
CA ILE A 4 10.72 9.26 3.61
C ILE A 4 11.27 8.23 4.57
N LYS A 5 12.58 8.30 4.83
CA LYS A 5 13.25 7.49 5.84
C LYS A 5 13.39 8.28 7.13
N ILE A 6 12.87 7.72 8.21
CA ILE A 6 13.02 8.25 9.57
C ILE A 6 14.02 7.36 10.30
N GLN A 7 15.14 7.97 10.71
CA GLN A 7 16.13 7.30 11.54
C GLN A 7 15.73 7.46 13.01
N THR A 8 15.47 6.34 13.69
CA THR A 8 15.20 6.33 15.13
C THR A 8 16.34 5.63 15.87
N SER A 9 16.38 5.78 17.20
CA SER A 9 17.36 5.07 18.03
C SER A 9 17.16 3.55 18.08
N SER A 10 15.95 3.06 17.75
CA SER A 10 15.61 1.64 17.82
C SER A 10 15.77 0.94 16.47
N PHE A 11 15.17 1.52 15.42
CA PHE A 11 15.24 0.98 14.06
C PHE A 11 14.93 2.07 13.02
N PRO A 12 15.48 1.98 11.80
CA PRO A 12 15.02 2.80 10.68
C PRO A 12 13.58 2.44 10.31
N LEU A 13 12.77 3.46 10.06
CA LEU A 13 11.40 3.34 9.58
C LEU A 13 11.26 4.10 8.26
N THR A 14 10.77 3.43 7.22
CA THR A 14 10.46 4.06 5.94
C THR A 14 8.95 4.19 5.75
N ILE A 15 8.49 5.41 5.47
CA ILE A 15 7.09 5.71 5.18
C ILE A 15 6.97 6.00 3.69
N ILE A 16 6.12 5.25 3.01
CA ILE A 16 5.85 5.36 1.58
C ILE A 16 4.46 5.96 1.40
N SER A 17 4.38 7.02 0.61
CA SER A 17 3.15 7.64 0.14
C SER A 17 3.00 7.40 -1.35
N ALA A 18 1.87 6.84 -1.78
CA ALA A 18 1.61 6.59 -3.20
C ALA A 18 0.18 6.98 -3.59
N TYR A 19 0.01 7.33 -4.86
CA TYR A 19 -1.28 7.64 -5.46
C TYR A 19 -1.31 7.07 -6.86
N THR A 20 -2.43 6.48 -7.23
CA THR A 20 -2.71 6.09 -8.62
C THR A 20 -4.12 6.50 -8.96
N SER A 21 -4.29 7.31 -10.02
CA SER A 21 -5.61 7.72 -10.50
C SER A 21 -6.44 6.49 -10.91
N PRO A 22 -7.79 6.51 -10.77
CA PRO A 22 -8.66 5.43 -11.22
C PRO A 22 -8.46 5.03 -12.69
N ALA A 23 -8.09 5.99 -13.55
CA ALA A 23 -7.88 5.77 -14.98
C ALA A 23 -6.49 5.18 -15.32
N GLN A 24 -5.54 5.20 -14.39
CA GLN A 24 -4.18 4.72 -14.59
C GLN A 24 -4.05 3.24 -14.21
N ASN A 25 -3.11 2.52 -14.81
CA ASN A 25 -2.84 1.14 -14.43
C ASN A 25 -2.23 1.06 -13.01
N VAL A 26 -2.87 0.35 -12.09
CA VAL A 26 -2.39 0.17 -10.71
C VAL A 26 -1.05 -0.56 -10.64
N HIS A 27 -0.80 -1.48 -11.58
CA HIS A 27 0.39 -2.32 -11.56
C HIS A 27 1.68 -1.51 -11.71
N THR A 28 1.64 -0.36 -12.40
CA THR A 28 2.81 0.53 -12.49
C THR A 28 3.22 1.04 -11.11
N THR A 29 2.27 1.52 -10.32
CA THR A 29 2.56 1.99 -8.95
C THR A 29 2.91 0.85 -8.00
N LEU A 30 2.27 -0.32 -8.13
CA LEU A 30 2.63 -1.50 -7.33
C LEU A 30 4.05 -1.99 -7.64
N GLN A 31 4.46 -1.97 -8.90
CA GLN A 31 5.83 -2.32 -9.30
C GLN A 31 6.84 -1.31 -8.77
N GLU A 32 6.58 0.00 -8.86
CA GLU A 32 7.44 1.02 -8.26
C GLU A 32 7.64 0.79 -6.76
N ILE A 33 6.56 0.47 -6.03
CA ILE A 33 6.63 0.13 -4.61
C ILE A 33 7.43 -1.15 -4.40
N GLN A 34 7.21 -2.20 -5.20
CA GLN A 34 7.92 -3.47 -5.11
C GLN A 34 9.44 -3.30 -5.26
N GLU A 35 9.86 -2.61 -6.31
CA GLU A 35 11.26 -2.38 -6.62
C GLU A 35 11.92 -1.57 -5.49
N PHE A 36 11.20 -0.57 -4.98
CA PHE A 36 11.68 0.22 -3.85
C PHE A 36 11.82 -0.62 -2.58
N ILE A 37 10.78 -1.35 -2.13
CA ILE A 37 10.87 -2.17 -0.91
C ILE A 37 11.93 -3.27 -1.02
N SER A 38 12.12 -3.84 -2.22
CA SER A 38 13.15 -4.86 -2.47
C SER A 38 14.57 -4.29 -2.43
N SER A 39 14.73 -2.98 -2.58
CA SER A 39 16.02 -2.28 -2.46
C SER A 39 16.37 -1.89 -1.03
N LEU A 40 15.40 -1.96 -0.10
CA LEU A 40 15.62 -1.58 1.29
C LEU A 40 16.36 -2.71 2.03
N PRO A 41 17.31 -2.39 2.92
CA PRO A 41 17.77 -3.37 3.91
C PRO A 41 16.59 -3.79 4.79
N GLU A 42 16.69 -4.89 5.54
CA GLU A 42 15.62 -5.32 6.46
C GLU A 42 15.23 -4.17 7.44
N GLU A 43 14.17 -3.44 7.11
CA GLU A 43 13.70 -2.27 7.84
C GLU A 43 12.18 -2.28 7.95
N LYS A 44 11.66 -1.54 8.94
CA LYS A 44 10.21 -1.43 9.10
C LYS A 44 9.66 -0.47 8.04
N ILE A 45 8.55 -0.85 7.43
CA ILE A 45 7.88 -0.04 6.41
C ILE A 45 6.42 0.22 6.77
N ILE A 46 5.95 1.41 6.41
CA ILE A 46 4.53 1.76 6.40
C ILE A 46 4.20 2.30 5.01
N ILE A 47 3.20 1.72 4.37
CA ILE A 47 2.70 2.18 3.08
C ILE A 47 1.34 2.81 3.29
N ARG A 48 1.21 4.09 2.92
CA ARG A 48 -0.07 4.79 2.83
C ARG A 48 -0.29 5.11 1.36
N ALA A 49 -1.31 4.51 0.76
CA ALA A 49 -1.56 4.70 -0.65
C ALA A 49 -3.04 4.86 -0.94
N ASP A 50 -3.37 5.81 -1.80
CA ASP A 50 -4.66 5.84 -2.48
C ASP A 50 -4.47 5.23 -3.88
N LEU A 51 -4.78 3.95 -3.96
CA LEU A 51 -4.62 3.16 -5.16
C LEU A 51 -5.93 3.03 -5.94
N ASN A 52 -7.04 3.64 -5.47
CA ASN A 52 -8.34 3.62 -6.13
C ASN A 52 -8.89 2.22 -6.48
N GLY A 53 -8.61 1.20 -5.66
CA GLY A 53 -9.17 -0.15 -5.83
C GLY A 53 -10.11 -0.52 -4.68
N HIS A 54 -11.21 -1.21 -5.00
CA HIS A 54 -12.26 -1.53 -4.03
C HIS A 54 -12.04 -2.93 -3.47
N ASN A 55 -11.89 -3.04 -2.15
CA ASN A 55 -11.84 -4.32 -1.44
C ASN A 55 -12.52 -4.22 -0.07
N THR A 56 -13.30 -5.24 0.27
CA THR A 56 -14.00 -5.39 1.56
C THR A 56 -13.07 -5.39 2.77
N LEU A 57 -11.84 -5.88 2.64
CA LEU A 57 -10.81 -5.81 3.69
C LEU A 57 -10.35 -4.36 3.96
N CYS A 58 -10.62 -3.44 3.03
CA CYS A 58 -10.32 -2.02 3.15
C CYS A 58 -11.58 -1.16 3.40
N GLY A 59 -12.72 -1.78 3.76
CA GLY A 59 -13.96 -1.07 4.12
C GLY A 59 -14.93 -0.77 2.97
N TYR A 60 -14.66 -1.26 1.75
CA TYR A 60 -15.61 -1.16 0.65
C TYR A 60 -16.71 -2.23 0.75
N THR A 61 -17.86 -1.99 0.12
CA THR A 61 -18.99 -2.95 0.11
C THR A 61 -18.80 -4.10 -0.88
N SER A 62 -17.85 -3.98 -1.80
CA SER A 62 -17.57 -4.98 -2.83
C SER A 62 -16.10 -5.01 -3.23
N ASN A 63 -15.71 -6.07 -3.95
CA ASN A 63 -14.37 -6.25 -4.47
C ASN A 63 -14.37 -6.04 -5.99
N ASP A 64 -13.57 -5.11 -6.49
CA ASP A 64 -13.29 -4.99 -7.93
C ASP A 64 -11.97 -5.72 -8.29
N ASN A 65 -11.63 -5.78 -9.58
CA ASN A 65 -10.41 -6.46 -10.01
C ASN A 65 -9.17 -5.75 -9.49
N ARG A 66 -9.18 -4.41 -9.52
CA ARG A 66 -8.08 -3.57 -9.05
C ARG A 66 -7.78 -3.77 -7.57
N GLY A 67 -8.81 -3.89 -6.74
CA GLY A 67 -8.73 -4.17 -5.31
C GLY A 67 -8.32 -5.61 -4.99
N LYS A 68 -8.56 -6.56 -5.90
CA LYS A 68 -7.96 -7.92 -5.81
C LYS A 68 -6.47 -7.86 -6.12
N ASP A 69 -6.07 -7.16 -7.17
CA ASP A 69 -4.65 -7.01 -7.55
C ASP A 69 -3.83 -6.37 -6.41
N ILE A 70 -4.40 -5.36 -5.74
CA ILE A 70 -3.79 -4.74 -4.54
C ILE A 70 -3.69 -5.75 -3.40
N MET A 71 -4.70 -6.59 -3.19
CA MET A 71 -4.69 -7.60 -2.13
C MET A 71 -3.65 -8.70 -2.39
N ASP A 72 -3.54 -9.14 -3.64
CA ASP A 72 -2.53 -10.12 -4.07
C ASP A 72 -1.12 -9.55 -3.86
N PHE A 73 -0.90 -8.27 -4.17
CA PHE A 73 0.36 -7.57 -3.87
C PHE A 73 0.69 -7.55 -2.37
N ILE A 74 -0.29 -7.24 -1.52
CA ILE A 74 -0.12 -7.22 -0.05
C ILE A 74 0.28 -8.63 0.43
N LEU A 75 -0.43 -9.66 -0.03
CA LEU A 75 -0.16 -11.05 0.35
C LEU A 75 1.23 -11.52 -0.12
N ALA A 76 1.58 -11.24 -1.38
CA ALA A 76 2.86 -11.63 -1.98
C ALA A 76 4.07 -11.00 -1.29
N ASN A 77 3.88 -9.86 -0.62
CA ASN A 77 4.92 -9.14 0.11
C ASN A 77 4.82 -9.29 1.63
N ASN A 78 3.98 -10.21 2.12
CA ASN A 78 3.77 -10.46 3.54
C ASN A 78 3.43 -9.17 4.32
N LEU A 79 2.69 -8.25 3.70
CA LEU A 79 2.26 -7.00 4.31
C LEU A 79 0.99 -7.20 5.14
N ASN A 80 0.83 -6.38 6.18
CA ASN A 80 -0.37 -6.37 7.00
C ASN A 80 -1.25 -5.17 6.65
N ILE A 81 -2.56 -5.39 6.64
CA ILE A 81 -3.56 -4.31 6.46
C ILE A 81 -3.86 -3.69 7.82
N ILE A 82 -3.81 -2.37 7.87
CA ILE A 82 -4.10 -1.58 9.09
C ILE A 82 -5.46 -0.89 9.04
N ASN A 83 -6.14 -0.91 7.89
CA ASN A 83 -7.48 -0.34 7.74
C ASN A 83 -8.47 -1.07 8.66
N LYS A 84 -9.39 -0.31 9.26
CA LYS A 84 -10.50 -0.87 10.02
C LYS A 84 -11.71 -1.04 9.08
N PRO A 85 -12.37 -2.20 9.04
CA PRO A 85 -13.52 -2.44 8.16
C PRO A 85 -14.68 -1.47 8.40
N ASP A 86 -14.89 -1.07 9.66
CA ASP A 86 -15.98 -0.17 10.07
C ASP A 86 -15.59 1.31 10.05
N ALA A 87 -14.42 1.65 9.48
CA ALA A 87 -14.04 3.03 9.31
C ALA A 87 -14.97 3.73 8.31
N LEU A 88 -15.21 5.03 8.53
CA LEU A 88 -15.93 5.85 7.55
C LEU A 88 -15.24 5.75 6.17
N PRO A 89 -16.01 5.79 5.06
CA PRO A 89 -15.43 5.79 3.73
C PRO A 89 -14.33 6.84 3.61
N THR A 90 -13.18 6.43 3.09
CA THR A 90 -12.12 7.37 2.72
C THR A 90 -12.60 8.16 1.51
N ILE A 91 -12.88 9.45 1.75
CA ILE A 91 -13.36 10.43 0.76
C ILE A 91 -12.26 10.76 -0.26
#